data_AF-T0TXU0-F1
#
_entry.id   AF-T0TXU0-F1
#
_cell.length_a   1.000
_cell.length_b   1.000
_cell.length_c   1.000
_cell.angle_alpha   90.00
_cell.angle_beta   90.00
_cell.angle_gamma   90.00
#
_symmetry.space_group_name_H-M   'P 1'
#
loop_
_entity.id
_entity.type
_entity.pdbx_description
1 polymer ?
#
loop_
_entity_poly.entity_id
_entity_poly.type
_entity_poly.pdbx_seq_one_letter_code
_entity_poly.pdbx_strand_id
1 'polypeptide(L)'
;MDTVGWTKYLSISVLWLLAFGLIYQSIGANRPYRDSITDATNGFGQLLMTAVYREQWIFWAATNVFSIYLWWGESLQIQGKYFIYLINSLVGWYQWSKAAKKA
;
A
#
# COMPACT_ATOMS: atom_id res chain seq x y z
N MET A 1 13.03 -8.57 -5.46
CA MET A 1 12.54 -9.71 -4.65
C MET A 1 12.40 -10.95 -5.51
N ASP A 2 12.71 -12.13 -4.98
CA ASP A 2 12.54 -13.42 -5.67
C ASP A 2 11.11 -13.96 -5.53
N THR A 3 10.80 -15.08 -6.18
CA THR A 3 9.45 -15.67 -6.19
C THR A 3 8.98 -16.04 -4.79
N VAL A 4 9.87 -16.57 -3.94
CA VAL A 4 9.54 -16.96 -2.55
C VAL A 4 9.17 -15.74 -1.73
N GLY A 5 9.94 -14.64 -1.85
CA GLY A 5 9.59 -13.37 -1.22
C GLY A 5 8.22 -12.86 -1.68
N TRP A 6 7.95 -12.88 -2.98
CA TRP A 6 6.64 -12.49 -3.52
C TRP A 6 5.50 -13.29 -2.92
N THR A 7 5.61 -14.63 -2.91
CA THR A 7 4.59 -15.48 -2.30
C THR A 7 4.40 -15.14 -0.82
N LYS A 8 5.48 -15.02 -0.04
CA LYS A 8 5.42 -14.70 1.39
C LYS A 8 4.66 -13.39 1.65
N TYR A 9 5.07 -12.29 1.02
CA TYR A 9 4.47 -10.98 1.31
C TYR A 9 3.04 -10.85 0.75
N LEU A 10 2.74 -11.46 -0.39
CA LEU A 10 1.37 -11.49 -0.92
C LEU A 10 0.44 -12.32 -0.05
N SER A 11 0.88 -13.49 0.44
CA SER A 11 0.09 -14.30 1.37
C SER A 11 -0.20 -13.56 2.68
N ILE A 12 0.80 -12.87 3.25
CA ILE A 12 0.59 -12.02 4.43
C ILE A 12 -0.42 -10.91 4.10
N SER A 13 -0.44 -10.38 2.87
CA SER A 13 -1.39 -9.34 2.46
C SER A 13 -2.84 -9.75 2.39
N VAL A 14 -3.09 -10.95 1.87
CA VAL A 14 -4.43 -11.50 1.86
C VAL A 14 -4.90 -11.78 3.29
N LEU A 15 -4.03 -12.34 4.14
CA LEU A 15 -4.36 -12.61 5.54
C LEU A 15 -4.65 -11.34 6.33
N TRP A 16 -3.84 -10.29 6.16
CA TRP A 16 -4.04 -9.00 6.82
C TRP A 16 -5.38 -8.38 6.39
N LEU A 17 -5.65 -8.32 5.08
CA LEU A 17 -6.90 -7.79 4.54
C LEU A 17 -8.12 -8.51 5.13
N LEU A 18 -8.10 -9.85 5.17
CA LEU A 18 -9.20 -10.64 5.71
C LEU A 18 -9.35 -10.46 7.22
N ALA A 19 -8.25 -10.52 7.98
CA ALA A 19 -8.28 -10.36 9.43
C ALA A 19 -8.80 -8.97 9.83
N PHE A 20 -8.28 -7.90 9.25
CA PHE A 20 -8.72 -6.55 9.56
C PHE A 20 -10.12 -6.24 9.01
N GLY A 21 -10.49 -6.79 7.85
CA GLY A 21 -11.86 -6.69 7.34
C GLY A 21 -12.88 -7.26 8.33
N LEU A 22 -12.58 -8.42 8.93
CA LEU A 22 -13.43 -9.04 9.96
C LEU A 22 -13.44 -8.24 11.27
N ILE A 23 -12.28 -7.74 11.70
CA ILE A 23 -12.17 -6.88 12.90
C ILE A 23 -13.02 -5.62 12.72
N TYR A 24 -12.87 -4.92 11.59
CA TYR A 24 -13.64 -3.72 11.29
C TYR A 24 -15.14 -3.99 11.17
N GLN A 25 -15.51 -5.15 10.64
CA GLN A 25 -16.91 -5.57 10.61
C GLN A 25 -17.45 -5.81 12.02
N SER A 26 -16.66 -6.43 12.92
CA SER A 26 -17.08 -6.74 14.29
C SER A 26 -17.30 -5.51 15.17
N ILE A 27 -16.63 -4.39 14.89
CA ILE A 27 -16.77 -3.12 15.61
C ILE A 27 -17.81 -2.18 14.97
N GLY A 28 -18.52 -2.64 13.93
CA GLY A 28 -19.54 -1.86 13.25
C GLY A 28 -19.00 -0.74 12.36
N ALA A 29 -17.81 -0.89 11.78
CA ALA A 29 -17.26 0.11 10.88
C ALA A 29 -18.16 0.30 9.64
N ASN A 30 -18.26 1.53 9.15
CA ASN A 30 -19.14 1.87 8.02
C ASN A 30 -18.71 1.21 6.70
N ARG A 31 -17.41 1.03 6.46
CA ARG A 31 -16.87 0.45 5.21
C ARG A 31 -15.70 -0.51 5.49
N PRO A 32 -15.93 -1.63 6.22
CA PRO A 32 -14.87 -2.47 6.80
C PRO A 32 -13.81 -2.96 5.80
N TYR A 33 -14.25 -3.54 4.69
CA TYR A 33 -13.34 -4.09 3.69
C TYR A 33 -12.62 -3.01 2.86
N ARG A 34 -13.23 -1.83 2.74
CA ARG A 34 -12.60 -0.69 2.04
C ARG A 34 -11.44 -0.16 2.87
N ASP A 35 -11.66 0.00 4.17
CA ASP A 35 -10.67 0.52 5.10
C ASP A 35 -9.54 -0.51 5.33
N SER A 36 -9.88 -1.81 5.36
CA SER A 36 -8.87 -2.88 5.47
C SER A 36 -7.96 -2.99 4.25
N ILE A 37 -8.42 -2.67 3.03
CA ILE A 37 -7.58 -2.66 1.83
C ILE A 37 -6.49 -1.60 1.96
N THR A 38 -6.85 -0.38 2.36
CA THR A 38 -5.88 0.71 2.53
C THR A 38 -4.87 0.43 3.64
N ASP A 39 -5.30 -0.18 4.74
CA ASP A 39 -4.42 -0.56 5.85
C ASP A 39 -3.48 -1.70 5.48
N ALA A 40 -4.00 -2.73 4.80
CA ALA A 40 -3.20 -3.83 4.31
C ALA A 40 -2.09 -3.28 3.40
N THR A 41 -2.42 -2.56 2.33
CA THR A 41 -1.41 -2.07 1.37
C THR A 41 -0.38 -1.15 2.03
N ASN A 42 -0.77 -0.34 3.02
CA ASN A 42 0.14 0.51 3.80
C ASN A 42 1.07 -0.34 4.67
N GLY A 43 0.53 -1.32 5.40
CA GLY A 43 1.29 -2.28 6.20
C GLY A 43 2.34 -3.03 5.38
N PHE A 44 2.02 -3.46 4.15
CA PHE A 44 3.00 -4.08 3.24
C PHE A 44 4.06 -3.12 2.76
N GLY A 45 3.66 -1.91 2.35
CA GLY A 45 4.60 -0.85 1.99
C GLY A 45 5.62 -0.64 3.10
N GLN A 46 5.17 -0.62 4.36
CA GLN A 46 6.03 -0.45 5.52
C GLN A 46 6.94 -1.65 5.79
N LEU A 47 6.41 -2.89 5.72
CA LEU A 47 7.23 -4.10 5.91
C LEU A 47 8.35 -4.20 4.86
N LEU A 48 8.04 -3.90 3.60
CA LEU A 48 9.01 -3.91 2.51
C LEU A 48 9.99 -2.74 2.61
N MET A 49 9.54 -1.56 3.08
CA MET A 49 10.42 -0.42 3.39
C MET A 49 11.47 -0.80 4.43
N THR A 50 11.04 -1.40 5.55
CA THR A 50 11.95 -1.84 6.61
C THR A 50 12.92 -2.92 6.13
N ALA A 51 12.48 -3.81 5.24
CA ALA A 51 13.34 -4.81 4.61
C ALA A 51 14.14 -4.28 3.40
N VAL A 52 14.06 -2.97 3.11
CA VAL A 52 14.80 -2.28 2.03
C VAL A 52 14.54 -2.90 0.64
N TYR A 53 13.35 -3.43 0.41
CA TYR A 53 12.95 -3.92 -0.90
C TYR A 53 12.45 -2.78 -1.78
N ARG A 54 12.92 -2.72 -3.03
CA ARG A 54 12.42 -1.78 -4.04
C ARG A 54 10.93 -1.99 -4.35
N GLU A 55 10.47 -3.24 -4.29
CA GLU A 55 9.09 -3.65 -4.53
C GLU A 55 8.06 -2.92 -3.65
N GLN A 56 8.50 -2.34 -2.52
CA GLN A 56 7.68 -1.50 -1.67
C GLN A 56 6.93 -0.38 -2.41
N TRP A 57 7.53 0.19 -3.45
CA TRP A 57 6.97 1.35 -4.13
C TRP A 57 5.68 1.01 -4.90
N ILE A 58 5.51 -0.26 -5.26
CA ILE A 58 4.26 -0.77 -5.86
C ILE A 58 3.13 -0.71 -4.83
N PHE A 59 3.40 -1.11 -3.59
CA PHE A 59 2.42 -1.08 -2.49
C PHE A 59 2.11 0.34 -2.04
N TRP A 60 3.10 1.24 -2.02
CA TRP A 60 2.87 2.66 -1.77
C TRP A 60 2.02 3.29 -2.87
N ALA A 61 2.30 3.00 -4.15
CA ALA A 61 1.46 3.46 -5.25
C ALA A 61 0.02 2.95 -5.14
N ALA A 62 -0.18 1.65 -4.85
CA ALA A 62 -1.51 1.08 -4.64
C ALA A 62 -2.26 1.74 -3.48
N THR A 63 -1.59 1.93 -2.33
CA THR A 63 -2.16 2.63 -1.17
C THR A 63 -2.62 4.04 -1.53
N ASN A 64 -1.81 4.78 -2.30
CA ASN A 64 -2.13 6.13 -2.71
C ASN A 64 -3.33 6.16 -3.67
N VAL A 65 -3.43 5.24 -4.63
CA VAL A 65 -4.60 5.11 -5.52
C VAL A 65 -5.87 4.80 -4.73
N PHE A 66 -5.82 3.80 -3.85
CA PHE A 66 -6.97 3.46 -3.00
C PHE A 66 -7.36 4.62 -2.10
N SER A 67 -6.38 5.37 -1.57
CA SER A 67 -6.66 6.54 -0.74
C SER A 67 -7.30 7.68 -1.54
N ILE A 68 -6.89 7.94 -2.79
CA ILE A 68 -7.56 8.91 -3.66
C ILE A 68 -9.03 8.53 -3.85
N TYR A 69 -9.30 7.26 -4.13
CA TYR A 69 -10.67 6.75 -4.25
C TYR A 69 -11.45 6.83 -2.92
N LEU A 70 -10.79 6.52 -1.80
CA LEU A 70 -11.38 6.55 -0.45
C LEU A 70 -11.95 7.93 -0.11
N TRP A 71 -11.19 8.97 -0.48
CA TRP A 71 -11.45 10.39 -0.20
C TRP A 71 -12.14 11.12 -1.36
N TRP A 72 -12.55 10.39 -2.41
CA TRP A 72 -13.24 10.96 -3.55
C TRP A 72 -14.58 11.57 -3.13
N GLY A 73 -14.80 12.83 -3.46
CA GLY A 73 -15.99 13.59 -3.05
C GLY A 73 -16.00 14.06 -1.58
N GLU A 74 -15.10 13.53 -0.73
CA GLU A 74 -15.04 13.86 0.70
C GLU A 74 -14.08 15.03 0.99
N SER A 75 -12.85 15.00 0.43
CA SER A 75 -11.88 16.09 0.60
C SER A 75 -10.89 16.19 -0.56
N LEU A 76 -10.91 17.33 -1.25
CA LEU A 76 -9.99 17.62 -2.34
C LEU A 76 -8.54 17.79 -1.85
N GLN A 77 -8.34 18.36 -0.64
CA GLN A 77 -7.00 18.54 -0.07
C GLN A 77 -6.35 17.17 0.22
N ILE A 78 -7.12 16.23 0.78
CA ILE A 78 -6.62 14.89 1.08
C ILE A 78 -6.33 14.11 -0.21
N GLN A 79 -7.21 14.20 -1.21
CA GLN A 79 -6.95 13.64 -2.55
C GLN A 79 -5.66 14.18 -3.16
N GLY A 80 -5.45 15.51 -3.12
CA GLY A 80 -4.24 16.15 -3.63
C GLY A 80 -2.97 15.66 -2.96
N LYS A 81 -2.98 15.48 -1.62
CA LYS A 81 -1.87 14.89 -0.87
C LYS A 81 -1.52 13.48 -1.39
N TYR A 82 -2.51 12.61 -1.54
CA TYR A 82 -2.28 11.25 -2.03
C TYR A 82 -1.85 11.22 -3.50
N PHE A 83 -2.28 12.19 -4.31
CA PHE A 83 -1.79 12.34 -5.67
C PHE A 83 -0.29 12.69 -5.72
N ILE A 84 0.16 13.61 -4.86
CA ILE A 84 1.59 13.93 -4.71
C ILE A 84 2.37 12.69 -4.25
N TYR A 85 1.84 11.92 -3.29
CA TYR A 85 2.49 10.68 -2.83
C TYR A 85 2.50 9.59 -3.90
N LEU A 86 1.48 9.54 -4.77
CA LEU A 86 1.48 8.64 -5.92
C LEU A 86 2.64 8.96 -6.86
N ILE A 87 2.83 10.23 -7.21
CA ILE A 87 3.99 10.68 -8.01
C ILE A 87 5.30 10.31 -7.30
N ASN A 88 5.40 10.58 -6.00
CA ASN A 88 6.58 10.22 -5.21
C ASN A 88 6.86 8.70 -5.25
N SER A 89 5.82 7.86 -5.25
CA SER A 89 5.98 6.41 -5.33
C SER A 89 6.56 5.97 -6.67
N LEU A 90 6.15 6.60 -7.77
CA LEU A 90 6.71 6.35 -9.11
C LEU A 90 8.17 6.81 -9.20
N VAL A 91 8.49 7.98 -8.65
CA VAL A 91 9.86 8.50 -8.59
C VAL A 91 10.74 7.57 -7.74
N GLY A 92 10.25 7.14 -6.58
CA GLY A 92 10.94 6.20 -5.69
C GLY A 92 11.25 4.88 -6.39
N TRP A 93 10.25 4.31 -7.09
CA TRP A 93 10.44 3.11 -7.91
C TRP A 93 11.55 3.29 -8.94
N TYR A 94 11.54 4.39 -9.68
CA TYR A 94 12.55 4.68 -10.70
C TYR A 94 13.96 4.80 -10.09
N GLN A 95 14.12 5.60 -9.04
CA GLN A 95 15.42 5.84 -8.41
C GLN A 95 16.00 4.55 -7.81
N TRP A 96 15.18 3.77 -7.10
CA TRP A 96 15.62 2.50 -6.50
C TRP A 96 15.87 1.42 -7.55
N SER A 97 15.12 1.42 -8.66
CA SER A 97 15.42 0.55 -9.81
C SER A 97 16.79 0.85 -10.40
N LYS A 98 17.16 2.13 -10.48
CA LYS A 98 18.47 2.54 -10.96
C LYS A 98 19.59 2.18 -9.98
N ALA A 99 19.36 2.35 -8.68
CA ALA A 99 20.32 2.00 -7.64
C ALA A 99 20.58 0.47 -7.61
N ALA A 100 19.52 -0.34 -7.69
CA ALA A 100 19.63 -1.80 -7.67
C ALA A 100 20.37 -2.39 -8.88
N LYS A 101 20.42 -1.67 -10.01
CA LYS A 101 21.21 -2.09 -11.19
C LYS A 101 22.69 -1.72 -11.10
N LYS A 102 23.05 -0.81 -10.18
CA LYS A 102 24.43 -0.33 -9.99
C LYS A 102 25.17 -1.11 -8.90
N ALA A 103 24.43 -1.77 -8.02
CA ALA A 103 24.96 -2.69 -7.02
C ALA A 103 25.20 -4.07 -7.65
#